data_AF-A0A2G4SF55-F1
#
_entry.id   AF-A0A2G4SF55-F1
#
_cell.length_a   1.000
_cell.length_b   1.000
_cell.length_c   1.000
_cell.angle_alpha   90.00
_cell.angle_beta   90.00
_cell.angle_gamma   90.00
#
_symmetry.space_group_name_H-M   'P 1'
#
loop_
_entity.id
_entity.type
_entity.pdbx_description
1 polymer ?
#
loop_
_entity_poly.entity_id
_entity_poly.type
_entity_poly.pdbx_seq_one_letter_code
_entity_poly.pdbx_strand_id
1 'polypeptide(L)'
;MAYNNQYGYGNQGGYQYQQGGYQNYPPPGTPQQQQQGYGAYGRPPMSQGGYPPQQSYGRPPGPPGCPPGADPQLWSWFTAVDTDHSGQLSVDELQRALVNGDWSPFNIETVRTMVNMFDKDNSGTIDFNEFAGLWRYIEDWKKCFQTFDRDNSGNIDQAEMSMALKTFGYNLSDRFISVLVQKFDKYGHSTGKGNITFDNFVQACVTVKTLTDSFRQFDTDNDGWIQINYEQFLELVIRQRS
;
A
#
# COMPACT_ATOMS: atom_id res chain seq x y z
N MET A 1 10.68 9.65 69.17
CA MET A 1 11.59 10.65 68.58
C MET A 1 11.22 10.77 67.11
N ALA A 2 10.60 11.89 66.76
CA ALA A 2 10.24 12.26 65.40
C ALA A 2 11.47 12.81 64.66
N TYR A 3 11.57 12.59 63.35
CA TYR A 3 12.03 13.64 62.44
C TYR A 3 11.30 13.52 61.10
N ASN A 4 10.50 14.55 60.90
CA ASN A 4 9.86 15.01 59.68
C ASN A 4 10.95 15.59 58.75
N ASN A 5 10.84 15.44 57.44
CA ASN A 5 11.46 16.41 56.54
C ASN A 5 10.61 16.62 55.28
N GLN A 6 9.80 17.66 55.39
CA GLN A 6 9.01 18.30 54.37
C GLN A 6 9.77 19.59 54.02
N TYR A 7 10.17 19.73 52.76
CA TYR A 7 10.48 21.05 52.17
C TYR A 7 9.78 21.16 50.84
N GLY A 8 8.82 22.09 50.78
CA GLY A 8 8.27 22.66 49.58
C GLY A 8 8.80 24.09 49.38
N TYR A 9 8.96 24.46 48.12
CA TYR A 9 8.95 25.79 47.48
C TYR A 9 8.74 25.46 45.98
N GLY A 10 7.82 26.01 45.18
CA GLY A 10 7.09 27.27 45.23
C GLY A 10 7.56 28.20 44.09
N ASN A 11 6.99 28.08 42.88
CA ASN A 11 6.84 29.13 41.84
C ASN A 11 6.15 28.52 40.60
N GLN A 12 4.90 28.83 40.21
CA GLN A 12 4.34 30.05 39.59
C GLN A 12 4.95 30.44 38.22
N GLY A 13 4.07 30.43 37.21
CA GLY A 13 4.30 30.77 35.80
C GLY A 13 3.49 29.81 34.91
N GLY A 14 2.27 30.07 34.46
CA GLY A 14 1.68 31.35 34.08
C GLY A 14 1.88 31.58 32.57
N TYR A 15 1.28 30.74 31.72
CA TYR A 15 1.16 31.01 30.29
C TYR A 15 -0.31 31.11 29.90
N GLN A 16 -0.75 32.35 29.71
CA GLN A 16 -1.98 32.75 29.03
C GLN A 16 -1.94 32.26 27.58
N TYR A 17 -2.96 31.50 27.16
CA TYR A 17 -3.33 31.46 25.75
C TYR A 17 -4.24 32.64 25.45
N GLN A 18 -3.71 33.56 24.65
CA GLN A 18 -4.36 34.77 24.20
C GLN A 18 -5.24 34.44 22.99
N GLN A 19 -6.52 34.82 23.09
CA GLN A 19 -7.47 34.77 21.99
C GLN A 19 -6.98 35.64 20.83
N GLY A 20 -6.97 35.07 19.62
CA GLY A 20 -6.58 35.76 18.40
C GLY A 20 -7.40 35.30 17.20
N GLY A 21 -8.40 36.11 16.84
CA GLY A 21 -8.78 36.40 15.45
C GLY A 21 -9.28 35.26 14.56
N TYR A 22 -10.60 35.13 14.46
CA TYR A 22 -11.25 34.49 13.31
C TYR A 22 -10.92 35.29 12.03
N GLN A 23 -10.01 34.78 11.20
CA GLN A 23 -9.84 35.26 9.83
C GLN A 23 -11.04 34.82 8.99
N ASN A 24 -11.82 35.82 8.58
CA ASN A 24 -12.92 35.74 7.64
C ASN A 24 -12.43 35.20 6.29
N TYR A 25 -13.04 34.10 5.84
CA TYR A 25 -13.06 33.74 4.42
C TYR A 25 -14.04 34.69 3.69
N PRO A 26 -13.64 35.36 2.60
CA PRO A 26 -14.60 36.05 1.75
C PRO A 26 -15.43 35.03 0.94
N PRO A 27 -16.75 35.25 0.78
CA PRO A 27 -17.59 34.40 -0.06
C PRO A 27 -17.30 34.59 -1.56
N PRO A 28 -17.65 33.61 -2.41
CA PRO A 28 -17.35 33.63 -3.84
C PRO A 28 -18.10 34.77 -4.55
N GLY A 29 -17.33 35.56 -5.30
CA GLY A 29 -17.84 36.61 -6.18
C GLY A 29 -18.70 36.03 -7.30
N THR A 30 -19.92 36.53 -7.41
CA THR A 30 -20.78 36.38 -8.58
C THR A 30 -20.25 37.29 -9.71
N PRO A 31 -20.17 36.83 -10.96
CA PRO A 31 -19.80 37.72 -12.07
C PRO A 31 -20.93 38.70 -12.37
N GLN A 32 -20.77 39.95 -11.91
CA GLN A 32 -21.59 41.07 -12.35
C GLN A 32 -21.27 41.39 -13.81
N GLN A 33 -22.27 41.16 -14.68
CA GLN A 33 -22.30 41.64 -16.05
C GLN A 33 -22.16 43.16 -16.07
N GLN A 34 -21.04 43.66 -16.58
CA GLN A 34 -20.90 45.07 -16.95
C GLN A 34 -21.47 45.27 -18.36
N GLN A 35 -22.71 45.76 -18.39
CA GLN A 35 -23.34 46.38 -19.53
C GLN A 35 -22.86 47.83 -19.63
N GLN A 36 -22.09 48.15 -20.67
CA GLN A 36 -21.92 49.52 -21.16
C GLN A 36 -21.99 49.51 -22.68
N GLY A 37 -22.91 50.30 -23.24
CA GLY A 37 -22.90 50.62 -24.66
C GLY A 37 -24.26 50.97 -25.23
N TYR A 38 -24.70 52.22 -25.10
CA TYR A 38 -25.58 52.87 -26.06
C TYR A 38 -24.93 54.17 -26.54
N GLY A 39 -24.38 54.10 -27.74
CA GLY A 39 -23.82 55.22 -28.48
C GLY A 39 -23.95 54.89 -29.96
N ALA A 40 -24.91 55.53 -30.61
CA ALA A 40 -25.31 55.30 -31.99
C ALA A 40 -24.33 55.93 -33.01
N TYR A 41 -24.55 55.52 -34.27
CA TYR A 41 -24.07 56.08 -35.54
C TYR A 41 -22.77 55.51 -36.13
N GLY A 42 -22.92 54.90 -37.31
CA GLY A 42 -21.89 54.86 -38.34
C GLY A 42 -21.48 53.46 -38.83
N ARG A 43 -22.22 52.91 -39.81
CA ARG A 43 -21.72 51.85 -40.70
C ARG A 43 -21.40 52.45 -42.07
N PRO A 44 -20.29 52.05 -42.70
CA PRO A 44 -20.30 51.69 -44.11
C PRO A 44 -19.81 50.23 -44.32
N PRO A 45 -20.15 49.57 -45.45
CA PRO A 45 -19.93 48.14 -45.65
C PRO A 45 -18.71 47.80 -46.55
N MET A 46 -18.41 46.49 -46.63
CA MET A 46 -17.43 45.77 -47.49
C MET A 46 -16.03 45.58 -46.83
N SER A 47 -15.33 44.45 -46.90
CA SER A 47 -15.35 43.30 -47.82
C SER A 47 -14.62 42.09 -47.18
N GLN A 48 -14.97 40.87 -47.63
CA GLN A 48 -14.38 39.58 -47.24
C GLN A 48 -12.84 39.54 -47.33
N GLY A 49 -12.19 38.98 -46.30
CA GLY A 49 -10.77 38.60 -46.32
C GLY A 49 -10.54 37.44 -45.35
N GLY A 50 -10.11 36.30 -45.87
CA GLY A 50 -9.94 35.05 -45.12
C GLY A 50 -8.77 35.11 -44.12
N TYR A 51 -9.01 34.57 -42.92
CA TYR A 51 -7.95 34.31 -41.95
C TYR A 51 -7.25 32.97 -42.27
N PRO A 52 -5.91 32.88 -42.23
CA PRO A 52 -5.19 31.63 -42.36
C PRO A 52 -5.39 30.75 -41.11
N PRO A 53 -5.36 29.40 -41.24
CA PRO A 53 -5.58 28.52 -40.11
C PRO A 53 -4.40 28.60 -39.13
N GLN A 54 -4.72 28.86 -37.85
CA GLN A 54 -3.74 28.81 -36.77
C GLN A 54 -3.21 27.37 -36.63
N GLN A 55 -1.89 27.22 -36.80
CA GLN A 55 -1.19 25.97 -36.55
C GLN A 55 -1.31 25.63 -35.06
N SER A 56 -1.93 24.48 -34.80
CA SER A 56 -2.04 23.88 -33.48
C SER A 56 -0.64 23.48 -33.01
N TYR A 57 -0.06 24.28 -32.12
CA TYR A 57 1.15 23.89 -31.42
C TYR A 57 0.81 22.66 -30.55
N GLY A 58 1.49 21.56 -30.84
CA GLY A 58 1.30 20.27 -30.19
C GLY A 58 1.35 20.41 -28.67
N ARG A 59 0.28 19.92 -28.02
CA ARG A 59 0.29 19.64 -26.58
C ARG A 59 1.51 18.75 -26.28
N PRO A 60 2.24 18.98 -25.18
CA PRO A 60 3.17 17.97 -24.67
C PRO A 60 2.40 16.65 -24.55
N PRO A 61 3.03 15.49 -24.82
CA PRO A 61 2.36 14.21 -24.64
C PRO A 61 1.86 14.17 -23.19
N GLY A 62 0.53 14.12 -23.03
CA GLY A 62 -0.07 13.86 -21.73
C GLY A 62 0.37 12.49 -21.24
N PRO A 63 0.23 12.20 -19.94
CA PRO A 63 0.45 10.85 -19.43
C PRO A 63 -0.28 9.84 -20.32
N PRO A 64 0.32 8.66 -20.56
CA PRO A 64 -0.23 7.67 -21.47
C PRO A 64 -1.71 7.44 -21.12
N GLY A 65 -2.57 7.56 -22.13
CA GLY A 65 -3.99 7.28 -21.95
C GLY A 65 -4.19 5.84 -21.51
N CYS A 66 -5.27 5.58 -20.75
CA CYS A 66 -5.64 4.23 -20.33
C CYS A 66 -5.57 3.26 -21.53
N PRO A 67 -4.81 2.15 -21.45
CA PRO A 67 -4.72 1.19 -22.55
C PRO A 67 -6.11 0.70 -22.97
N PRO A 68 -6.39 0.51 -24.28
CA PRO A 68 -7.68 0.02 -24.74
C PRO A 68 -8.01 -1.35 -24.11
N GLY A 69 -9.06 -1.41 -23.29
CA GLY A 69 -9.48 -2.63 -22.59
C GLY A 69 -8.95 -2.78 -21.15
N ALA A 70 -8.13 -1.83 -20.66
CA ALA A 70 -7.69 -1.79 -19.28
C ALA A 70 -8.74 -1.18 -18.34
N ASP A 71 -8.73 -1.61 -17.08
CA ASP A 71 -9.55 -1.01 -16.03
C ASP A 71 -9.06 0.42 -15.74
N PRO A 72 -9.90 1.46 -15.92
CA PRO A 72 -9.50 2.85 -15.70
C PRO A 72 -9.03 3.14 -14.28
N GLN A 73 -9.55 2.43 -13.28
CA GLN A 73 -9.17 2.61 -11.89
C GLN A 73 -7.80 2.00 -11.60
N LEU A 74 -7.53 0.80 -12.14
CA LEU A 74 -6.19 0.18 -12.08
C LEU A 74 -5.16 1.04 -12.80
N TRP A 75 -5.51 1.59 -13.96
CA TRP A 75 -4.61 2.48 -14.70
C TRP A 75 -4.29 3.75 -13.90
N SER A 76 -5.31 4.36 -13.30
CA SER A 76 -5.13 5.53 -12.43
C SER A 76 -4.18 5.23 -11.27
N TRP A 77 -4.37 4.10 -10.57
CA TRP A 77 -3.47 3.68 -9.50
C TRP A 77 -2.06 3.39 -10.02
N PHE A 78 -1.92 2.65 -11.11
CA PHE A 78 -0.62 2.37 -11.72
C PHE A 78 0.15 3.67 -11.99
N THR A 79 -0.49 4.65 -12.65
CA THR A 79 0.13 5.96 -12.93
C THR A 79 0.38 6.81 -11.67
N ALA A 80 -0.32 6.56 -10.58
CA ALA A 80 -0.09 7.23 -9.31
C ALA A 80 1.10 6.63 -8.54
N VAL A 81 1.39 5.34 -8.75
CA VAL A 81 2.55 4.64 -8.18
C VAL A 81 3.81 4.85 -9.02
N ASP A 82 3.68 4.86 -10.35
CA ASP A 82 4.74 5.12 -11.33
C ASP A 82 5.17 6.59 -11.28
N THR A 83 6.02 6.93 -10.32
CA THR A 83 6.44 8.31 -10.04
C THR A 83 7.44 8.84 -11.06
N ASP A 84 8.25 7.96 -11.63
CA ASP A 84 9.21 8.31 -12.67
C ASP A 84 8.65 8.23 -14.09
N HIS A 85 7.41 7.75 -14.23
CA HIS A 85 6.71 7.56 -15.50
C HIS A 85 7.47 6.66 -16.47
N SER A 86 8.20 5.68 -15.93
CA SER A 86 8.94 4.70 -16.73
C SER A 86 8.02 3.68 -17.40
N GLY A 87 6.76 3.59 -16.97
CA GLY A 87 5.81 2.58 -17.45
C GLY A 87 6.04 1.21 -16.80
N GLN A 88 6.90 1.12 -15.79
CA GLN A 88 7.16 -0.07 -14.98
C GLN A 88 7.27 0.34 -13.51
N LEU A 89 6.77 -0.47 -12.60
CA LEU A 89 6.84 -0.18 -11.17
C LEU A 89 8.04 -0.86 -10.54
N SER A 90 8.93 -0.07 -9.96
CA SER A 90 10.02 -0.58 -9.13
C SER A 90 9.52 -1.04 -7.75
N VAL A 91 10.31 -1.88 -7.08
CA VAL A 91 10.05 -2.31 -5.69
C VAL A 91 9.90 -1.09 -4.76
N ASP A 92 10.75 -0.07 -4.94
CA ASP A 92 10.72 1.15 -4.12
C ASP A 92 9.44 1.97 -4.33
N GLU A 93 8.96 2.06 -5.57
CA GLU A 93 7.70 2.76 -5.88
C GLU A 93 6.49 2.02 -5.31
N LEU A 94 6.46 0.70 -5.46
CA LEU A 94 5.43 -0.14 -4.83
C LEU A 94 5.44 -0.01 -3.31
N GLN A 95 6.63 0.01 -2.69
CA GLN A 95 6.74 0.17 -1.24
C GLN A 95 6.19 1.52 -0.78
N ARG A 96 6.44 2.60 -1.52
CA ARG A 96 5.94 3.94 -1.17
C ARG A 96 4.43 4.07 -1.36
N ALA A 97 3.87 3.34 -2.32
CA ALA A 97 2.44 3.34 -2.57
C ALA A 97 1.65 2.46 -1.60
N LEU A 98 2.29 1.45 -1.01
CA LEU A 98 1.67 0.55 -0.04
C LEU A 98 1.95 1.03 1.38
N VAL A 99 0.89 1.41 2.09
CA VAL A 99 0.94 1.82 3.50
C VAL A 99 0.07 0.86 4.31
N ASN A 100 0.58 0.43 5.46
CA ASN A 100 -0.15 -0.40 6.41
C ASN A 100 -1.31 0.38 7.06
N GLY A 101 -2.26 -0.34 7.68
CA GLY A 101 -3.39 0.27 8.39
C GLY A 101 -2.99 1.17 9.56
N ASP A 102 -1.77 0.99 10.09
CA ASP A 102 -1.15 1.79 11.15
C ASP A 102 -0.27 2.93 10.63
N TRP A 103 -0.33 3.23 9.33
CA TRP A 103 0.48 4.25 8.64
C TRP A 103 1.98 3.94 8.53
N SER A 104 2.41 2.75 8.92
CA SER A 104 3.79 2.32 8.72
C SER A 104 4.05 1.99 7.24
N PRO A 105 5.29 2.20 6.75
CA PRO A 105 5.67 1.77 5.41
C PRO A 105 5.62 0.24 5.33
N PHE A 106 5.18 -0.28 4.19
CA PHE A 106 5.20 -1.71 3.93
C PHE A 106 6.63 -2.29 4.03
N ASN A 107 6.75 -3.49 4.57
CA ASN A 107 8.00 -4.24 4.59
C ASN A 107 8.51 -4.49 3.16
N ILE A 108 9.73 -4.03 2.89
CA ILE A 108 10.38 -4.16 1.59
C ILE A 108 10.55 -5.62 1.16
N GLU A 109 10.77 -6.55 2.09
CA GLU A 109 10.91 -7.98 1.79
C GLU A 109 9.59 -8.56 1.30
N THR A 110 8.46 -8.12 1.87
CA THR A 110 7.12 -8.48 1.40
C THR A 110 6.88 -7.95 0.00
N VAL A 111 7.22 -6.68 -0.25
CA VAL A 111 7.07 -6.07 -1.59
C VAL A 111 7.94 -6.79 -2.61
N ARG A 112 9.19 -7.13 -2.30
CA ARG A 112 10.06 -7.93 -3.18
C ARG A 112 9.46 -9.30 -3.48
N THR A 113 8.93 -9.97 -2.46
CA THR A 113 8.29 -11.27 -2.64
C THR A 113 7.07 -11.16 -3.55
N MET A 114 6.25 -10.12 -3.36
CA MET A 114 5.11 -9.82 -4.22
C MET A 114 5.54 -9.54 -5.66
N VAL A 115 6.59 -8.74 -5.87
CA VAL A 115 7.14 -8.48 -7.22
C VAL A 115 7.58 -9.78 -7.87
N ASN A 116 8.42 -10.57 -7.20
CA ASN A 116 8.94 -11.84 -7.74
C ASN A 116 7.83 -12.86 -8.09
N MET A 117 6.66 -12.81 -7.45
CA MET A 117 5.54 -13.70 -7.76
C MET A 117 4.82 -13.35 -9.06
N PHE A 118 4.85 -12.08 -9.47
CA PHE A 118 4.07 -11.55 -10.59
C PHE A 118 4.94 -11.08 -11.76
N ASP A 119 6.22 -10.80 -11.51
CA ASP A 119 7.27 -10.54 -12.50
C ASP A 119 7.55 -11.81 -13.31
N LYS A 120 6.87 -11.94 -14.45
CA LYS A 120 6.97 -13.13 -15.32
C LYS A 120 8.18 -13.05 -16.25
N ASP A 121 8.62 -11.85 -16.56
CA ASP A 121 9.74 -11.62 -17.46
C ASP A 121 11.09 -11.49 -16.72
N ASN A 122 11.07 -11.54 -15.39
CA ASN A 122 12.23 -11.36 -14.49
C ASN A 122 12.93 -10.02 -14.73
N SER A 123 12.18 -8.97 -15.07
CA SER A 123 12.70 -7.62 -15.24
C SER A 123 13.14 -6.99 -13.91
N GLY A 124 12.67 -7.52 -12.78
CA GLY A 124 12.80 -6.93 -11.44
C GLY A 124 11.83 -5.77 -11.21
N THR A 125 10.92 -5.53 -12.14
CA THR A 125 9.90 -4.48 -12.12
C THR A 125 8.54 -5.06 -12.49
N ILE A 126 7.46 -4.31 -12.27
CA ILE A 126 6.09 -4.76 -12.57
C ILE A 126 5.50 -3.90 -13.67
N ASP A 127 5.16 -4.51 -14.81
CA ASP A 127 4.43 -3.82 -15.88
C ASP A 127 2.92 -3.67 -15.54
N PHE A 128 2.16 -2.98 -16.37
CA PHE A 128 0.73 -2.78 -16.11
C PHE A 128 -0.09 -4.09 -16.09
N ASN A 129 0.26 -5.07 -16.93
CA ASN A 129 -0.45 -6.34 -17.00
C ASN A 129 -0.19 -7.18 -15.75
N GLU A 130 1.04 -7.18 -15.26
CA GLU A 130 1.47 -7.82 -14.02
C GLU A 130 0.88 -7.10 -12.81
N PHE A 131 0.83 -5.77 -12.83
CA PHE A 131 0.20 -4.95 -11.80
C PHE A 131 -1.28 -5.28 -11.63
N ALA A 132 -2.02 -5.52 -12.72
CA ALA A 132 -3.42 -5.92 -12.62
C ALA A 132 -3.59 -7.26 -11.88
N GLY A 133 -2.66 -8.20 -12.05
CA GLY A 133 -2.61 -9.45 -11.29
C GLY A 133 -2.27 -9.23 -9.83
N LEU A 134 -1.21 -8.46 -9.58
CA LEU A 134 -0.75 -8.11 -8.24
C LEU A 134 -1.83 -7.36 -7.44
N TRP A 135 -2.54 -6.42 -8.07
CA TRP A 135 -3.59 -5.64 -7.43
C TRP A 135 -4.76 -6.52 -6.99
N ARG A 136 -5.23 -7.42 -7.86
CA ARG A 136 -6.27 -8.39 -7.50
C ARG A 136 -5.84 -9.25 -6.32
N TYR A 137 -4.59 -9.71 -6.33
CA TYR A 137 -4.02 -10.46 -5.22
C TYR A 137 -4.02 -9.65 -3.92
N ILE A 138 -3.58 -8.38 -3.96
CA ILE A 138 -3.61 -7.49 -2.79
C ILE A 138 -5.05 -7.25 -2.31
N GLU A 139 -6.02 -7.05 -3.20
CA GLU A 139 -7.44 -6.89 -2.82
C GLU A 139 -8.01 -8.12 -2.14
N ASP A 140 -7.72 -9.31 -2.67
CA ASP A 140 -8.18 -10.57 -2.08
C ASP A 140 -7.54 -10.77 -0.70
N TRP A 141 -6.25 -10.46 -0.55
CA TRP A 141 -5.59 -10.48 0.76
C TRP A 141 -6.15 -9.45 1.73
N LYS A 142 -6.50 -8.24 1.27
CA LYS A 142 -7.17 -7.22 2.11
C LYS A 142 -8.53 -7.70 2.59
N LYS A 143 -9.34 -8.33 1.74
CA LYS A 143 -10.64 -8.91 2.13
C LYS A 143 -10.46 -10.05 3.13
N CYS A 144 -9.47 -10.92 2.91
CA CYS A 144 -9.12 -11.97 3.86
C CYS A 144 -8.69 -11.35 5.20
N PHE A 145 -7.81 -10.35 5.19
CA PHE A 145 -7.35 -9.67 6.40
C PHE A 145 -8.51 -9.08 7.19
N GLN A 146 -9.42 -8.35 6.54
CA GLN A 146 -10.63 -7.80 7.18
C GLN A 146 -11.59 -8.87 7.73
N THR A 147 -11.53 -10.09 7.21
CA THR A 147 -12.34 -11.20 7.73
C THR A 147 -11.75 -11.75 9.02
N PHE A 148 -10.43 -11.67 9.19
CA PHE A 148 -9.72 -12.20 10.35
C PHE A 148 -9.45 -11.16 11.44
N ASP A 149 -9.23 -9.89 11.08
CA ASP A 149 -9.16 -8.73 11.96
C ASP A 149 -10.58 -8.45 12.52
N ARG A 150 -10.96 -9.21 13.55
CA ARG A 150 -12.33 -9.20 14.09
C ARG A 150 -12.60 -7.98 14.92
N ASP A 151 -11.57 -7.46 15.58
CA ASP A 151 -11.66 -6.27 16.40
C ASP A 151 -11.48 -4.97 15.59
N ASN A 152 -11.19 -5.08 14.28
CA ASN A 152 -10.87 -3.97 13.39
C ASN A 152 -9.73 -3.11 13.93
N SER A 153 -8.77 -3.73 14.61
CA SER A 153 -7.59 -3.06 15.15
C SER A 153 -6.61 -2.64 14.07
N GLY A 154 -6.79 -3.10 12.82
CA GLY A 154 -5.86 -2.90 11.72
C GLY A 154 -4.61 -3.78 11.84
N ASN A 155 -4.59 -4.74 12.76
CA ASN A 155 -3.52 -5.69 13.00
C ASN A 155 -4.11 -7.09 13.25
N ILE A 156 -3.28 -8.13 13.09
CA ILE A 156 -3.67 -9.52 13.35
C ILE A 156 -2.93 -10.01 14.58
N ASP A 157 -3.67 -10.41 15.60
CA ASP A 157 -3.09 -11.01 16.80
C ASP A 157 -2.81 -12.52 16.61
N GLN A 158 -2.24 -13.17 17.63
CA GLN A 158 -1.94 -14.60 17.58
C GLN A 158 -3.19 -15.49 17.41
N ALA A 159 -4.32 -15.13 18.01
CA ALA A 159 -5.56 -15.89 17.92
C ALA A 159 -6.19 -15.77 16.53
N GLU A 160 -6.17 -14.57 15.97
CA GLU A 160 -6.63 -14.27 14.61
C GLU A 160 -5.73 -14.95 13.56
N MET A 161 -4.40 -14.95 13.77
CA MET A 161 -3.46 -15.70 12.95
C MET A 161 -3.73 -17.22 12.99
N SER A 162 -4.02 -17.76 14.17
CA SER A 162 -4.40 -19.18 14.32
C SER A 162 -5.68 -19.50 13.54
N MET A 163 -6.68 -18.60 13.61
CA MET A 163 -7.93 -18.75 12.87
C MET A 163 -7.72 -18.66 11.36
N ALA A 164 -6.89 -17.71 10.90
CA ALA A 164 -6.57 -17.52 9.49
C ALA A 164 -5.90 -18.76 8.89
N LEU A 165 -4.84 -19.25 9.54
CA LEU A 165 -4.10 -20.43 9.09
C LEU A 165 -4.99 -21.69 9.07
N LYS A 166 -5.86 -21.87 10.07
CA LYS A 166 -6.85 -22.96 10.06
C LYS A 166 -7.86 -22.83 8.93
N THR A 167 -8.32 -21.61 8.63
CA THR A 167 -9.26 -21.34 7.53
C THR A 167 -8.62 -21.61 6.17
N PHE A 168 -7.32 -21.36 6.02
CA PHE A 168 -6.54 -21.73 4.84
C PHE A 168 -6.25 -23.23 4.73
N GLY A 169 -6.70 -24.04 5.70
CA GLY A 169 -6.53 -25.49 5.72
C GLY A 169 -5.22 -25.96 6.35
N TYR A 170 -4.47 -25.09 7.03
CA TYR A 170 -3.26 -25.46 7.76
C TYR A 170 -3.59 -25.84 9.21
N ASN A 171 -3.25 -27.07 9.59
CA ASN A 171 -3.42 -27.55 10.97
C ASN A 171 -2.10 -27.41 11.76
N LEU A 172 -1.79 -26.18 12.16
CA LEU A 172 -0.56 -25.85 12.88
C LEU A 172 -0.80 -25.77 14.39
N SER A 173 0.19 -26.20 15.17
CA SER A 173 0.13 -26.06 16.63
C SER A 173 0.26 -24.61 17.07
N ASP A 174 -0.41 -24.23 18.17
CA ASP A 174 -0.34 -22.87 18.71
C ASP A 174 1.09 -22.45 19.06
N ARG A 175 1.94 -23.42 19.45
CA ARG A 175 3.38 -23.20 19.66
C ARG A 175 4.09 -22.77 18.38
N PHE A 176 3.81 -23.42 17.26
CA PHE A 176 4.41 -23.06 15.97
C PHE A 176 3.88 -21.72 15.46
N ILE A 177 2.59 -21.45 15.66
CA ILE A 177 1.99 -20.15 15.33
C ILE A 177 2.66 -19.04 16.15
N SER A 178 2.95 -19.25 17.43
CA SER A 178 3.71 -18.29 18.24
C SER A 178 5.11 -18.02 17.67
N VAL A 179 5.80 -19.06 17.18
CA VAL A 179 7.10 -18.91 16.50
C VAL A 179 6.98 -18.12 15.20
N LEU A 180 5.92 -18.36 14.41
CA LEU A 180 5.64 -17.59 13.19
C LEU A 180 5.40 -16.12 13.53
N VAL A 181 4.48 -15.85 14.46
CA VAL A 181 4.17 -14.47 14.92
C VAL A 181 5.47 -13.80 15.36
N GLN A 182 6.25 -14.41 16.23
CA GLN A 182 7.51 -13.85 16.72
C GLN A 182 8.57 -13.68 15.62
N LYS A 183 8.52 -14.46 14.53
CA LYS A 183 9.47 -14.34 13.41
C LYS A 183 9.16 -13.12 12.55
N PHE A 184 7.87 -12.83 12.31
CA PHE A 184 7.41 -11.76 11.42
C PHE A 184 7.09 -10.45 12.16
N ASP A 185 6.79 -10.49 13.46
CA ASP A 185 6.60 -9.32 14.35
C ASP A 185 7.93 -8.56 14.66
N LYS A 186 9.04 -8.92 14.00
CA LYS A 186 10.38 -8.34 14.30
C LYS A 186 10.62 -6.96 13.68
N TYR A 187 9.79 -6.55 12.72
CA TYR A 187 10.01 -5.32 11.94
C TYR A 187 8.96 -4.23 12.20
N GLY A 188 7.99 -4.46 13.11
CA GLY A 188 6.94 -3.50 13.47
C GLY A 188 7.16 -2.86 14.83
N HIS A 189 6.88 -1.56 14.92
CA HIS A 189 7.05 -0.68 16.09
C HIS A 189 6.14 -1.00 17.31
N SER A 190 5.63 -2.23 17.43
CA SER A 190 4.52 -2.58 18.32
C SER A 190 4.97 -3.36 19.56
N THR A 191 5.53 -2.65 20.53
CA THR A 191 5.46 -2.92 22.00
C THR A 191 5.64 -4.36 22.54
N GLY A 192 6.16 -5.31 21.76
CA GLY A 192 6.30 -6.72 22.15
C GLY A 192 4.97 -7.43 22.43
N LYS A 193 3.87 -6.98 21.82
CA LYS A 193 2.51 -7.51 22.08
C LYS A 193 2.03 -8.58 21.09
N GLY A 194 2.80 -8.91 20.04
CA GLY A 194 2.42 -9.94 19.09
C GLY A 194 1.32 -9.49 18.11
N ASN A 195 1.42 -8.24 17.63
CA ASN A 195 0.48 -7.66 16.66
C ASN A 195 1.14 -7.64 15.27
N ILE A 196 0.62 -8.46 14.36
CA ILE A 196 1.13 -8.59 12.99
C ILE A 196 0.42 -7.58 12.10
N THR A 197 1.18 -6.66 11.51
CA THR A 197 0.69 -5.73 10.47
C THR A 197 0.34 -6.48 9.18
N PHE A 198 -0.48 -5.86 8.31
CA PHE A 198 -0.97 -6.51 7.08
C PHE A 198 0.16 -7.06 6.19
N ASP A 199 1.21 -6.29 5.96
CA ASP A 199 2.40 -6.71 5.23
C ASP A 199 3.10 -7.95 5.84
N ASN A 200 3.27 -7.98 7.16
CA ASN A 200 3.88 -9.10 7.87
C ASN A 200 2.97 -10.34 7.87
N PHE A 201 1.65 -10.14 7.88
CA PHE A 201 0.67 -11.21 7.72
C PHE A 201 0.77 -11.83 6.33
N VAL A 202 0.80 -11.00 5.28
CA VAL A 202 0.96 -11.50 3.90
C VAL A 202 2.29 -12.22 3.75
N GLN A 203 3.40 -11.69 4.29
CA GLN A 203 4.70 -12.35 4.26
C GLN A 203 4.68 -13.71 4.95
N ALA A 204 4.06 -13.80 6.13
CA ALA A 204 3.93 -15.05 6.88
C ALA A 204 3.10 -16.07 6.12
N CYS A 205 1.96 -15.69 5.56
CA CYS A 205 1.09 -16.59 4.80
C CYS A 205 1.75 -17.06 3.50
N VAL A 206 2.42 -16.16 2.79
CA VAL A 206 3.22 -16.49 1.60
C VAL A 206 4.32 -17.48 1.96
N THR A 207 5.07 -17.23 3.03
CA THR A 207 6.13 -18.13 3.50
C THR A 207 5.59 -19.51 3.84
N VAL A 208 4.48 -19.58 4.60
CA VAL A 208 3.84 -20.85 4.95
C VAL A 208 3.36 -21.58 3.69
N LYS A 209 2.77 -20.88 2.72
CA LYS A 209 2.32 -21.46 1.45
C LYS A 209 3.50 -22.03 0.67
N THR A 210 4.56 -21.25 0.42
CA THR A 210 5.73 -21.68 -0.35
C THR A 210 6.46 -22.85 0.31
N LEU A 211 6.60 -22.83 1.64
CA LEU A 211 7.16 -23.95 2.40
C LEU A 211 6.29 -25.20 2.31
N THR A 212 4.97 -25.05 2.42
CA THR A 212 4.02 -26.17 2.31
C THR A 212 4.04 -26.76 0.90
N ASP A 213 4.06 -25.92 -0.13
CA ASP A 213 4.07 -26.36 -1.53
C ASP A 213 5.38 -27.11 -1.85
N SER A 214 6.51 -26.71 -1.26
CA SER A 214 7.75 -27.48 -1.38
C SER A 214 7.72 -28.76 -0.57
N PHE A 215 7.18 -28.75 0.66
CA PHE A 215 7.03 -29.96 1.45
C PHE A 215 6.17 -31.02 0.73
N ARG A 216 5.04 -30.60 0.16
CA ARG A 216 4.11 -31.46 -0.61
C ARG A 216 4.71 -32.06 -1.88
N GLN A 217 5.78 -31.47 -2.44
CA GLN A 217 6.49 -32.10 -3.56
C GLN A 217 7.25 -33.35 -3.13
N PHE A 218 7.64 -33.44 -1.86
CA PHE A 218 8.34 -34.60 -1.30
C PHE A 218 7.41 -35.53 -0.51
N ASP A 219 6.30 -35.02 0.05
CA ASP A 219 5.25 -35.78 0.74
C ASP A 219 4.28 -36.42 -0.26
N THR A 220 4.74 -37.45 -0.98
CA THR A 220 3.95 -38.11 -2.04
C THR A 220 2.76 -38.91 -1.54
N ASP A 221 2.80 -39.34 -0.28
CA ASP A 221 1.78 -40.14 0.40
C ASP A 221 0.84 -39.32 1.29
N ASN A 222 1.09 -38.01 1.44
CA ASN A 222 0.30 -37.07 2.24
C ASN A 222 0.16 -37.51 3.70
N ASP A 223 1.19 -38.15 4.25
CA ASP A 223 1.21 -38.63 5.63
C ASP A 223 1.76 -37.57 6.61
N GLY A 224 2.30 -36.47 6.08
CA GLY A 224 2.88 -35.37 6.84
C GLY A 224 4.35 -35.59 7.24
N TRP A 225 5.02 -36.60 6.69
CA TRP A 225 6.42 -36.92 6.90
C TRP A 225 7.16 -37.02 5.57
N ILE A 226 8.38 -36.50 5.52
CA ILE A 226 9.25 -36.67 4.36
C ILE A 226 10.59 -37.26 4.78
N GLN A 227 11.08 -38.21 3.99
CA GLN A 227 12.44 -38.72 4.13
C GLN A 227 13.27 -38.24 2.94
N ILE A 228 14.13 -37.26 3.20
CA ILE A 228 15.02 -36.67 2.20
C ILE A 228 16.49 -36.84 2.64
N ASN A 229 17.38 -37.01 1.67
CA ASN A 229 18.82 -37.05 1.93
C ASN A 229 19.39 -35.62 2.10
N TYR A 230 20.68 -35.51 2.44
CA TYR A 230 21.32 -34.22 2.70
C TYR A 230 21.27 -33.26 1.50
N GLU A 231 21.51 -33.76 0.28
CA GLU A 231 21.50 -32.93 -0.92
C GLU A 231 20.08 -32.45 -1.27
N GLN A 232 19.09 -33.32 -1.12
CA GLN A 232 17.67 -32.97 -1.29
C GLN A 232 17.22 -31.93 -0.27
N PHE A 233 17.71 -32.00 0.97
CA PHE A 233 17.47 -30.96 1.97
C PHE A 233 18.11 -29.63 1.56
N LEU A 234 19.36 -29.64 1.10
CA LEU A 234 20.02 -28.42 0.62
C LEU A 234 19.27 -27.82 -0.58
N GLU A 235 18.84 -28.65 -1.54
CA GLU A 235 18.08 -28.21 -2.70
C GLU A 235 16.73 -27.59 -2.29
N LEU A 236 16.01 -28.21 -1.35
CA LEU A 236 14.77 -27.66 -0.80
C LEU A 236 15.01 -26.28 -0.17
N VAL A 237 16.06 -26.13 0.65
CA VAL A 237 16.38 -24.86 1.31
C VAL A 237 16.83 -23.79 0.31
N ILE A 238 17.60 -24.16 -0.72
CA ILE A 238 18.08 -23.22 -1.74
C ILE A 238 16.91 -22.69 -2.57
N ARG A 239 16.00 -23.56 -3.02
CA ARG A 239 14.79 -23.17 -3.77
C ARG A 239 13.87 -22.21 -3.02
N GLN A 240 13.94 -22.19 -1.69
CA GLN A 240 13.15 -21.29 -0.84
C GLN A 240 13.78 -19.89 -0.67
N ARG A 241 15.06 -19.72 -1.05
CA ARG A 241 15.81 -18.46 -0.87
C ARG A 241 16.11 -17.72 -2.16
N SER A 242 15.89 -18.35 -3.31
CA SER A 242 15.99 -17.81 -4.66
C SER A 242 14.65 -17.25 -5.13
#